data_AF-A0A165X8I5-F1
#
_entry.id   AF-A0A165X8I5-F1
#
_cell.length_a   1.000
_cell.length_b   1.000
_cell.length_c   1.000
_cell.angle_alpha   90.00
_cell.angle_beta   90.00
_cell.angle_gamma   90.00
#
_symmetry.space_group_name_H-M   'P 1'
#
loop_
_entity.id
_entity.type
_entity.pdbx_description
1 polymer ?
#
loop_
_entity_poly.entity_id
_entity_poly.type
_entity_poly.pdbx_seq_one_letter_code
_entity_poly.pdbx_strand_id
1 'polypeptide(L)'
;MKAVIAGYTDDVLFAKIVGNPDHFKTFRIEGGVVYTKSRLSVEVMCVPRALLGKRSLPGIVIDHAHEILGHLGAQKTSEYLRRWFWW
;
A
#
# COMPACT_ATOMS: atom_id res chain seq x y z
N MET A 1 11.32 0.10 -2.16
CA MET A 1 11.00 -0.89 -1.09
C MET A 1 11.40 -0.46 0.32
N LYS A 2 12.65 -0.04 0.61
CA LYS A 2 13.07 0.24 2.00
C LYS A 2 12.13 1.15 2.80
N ALA A 3 11.66 2.26 2.22
CA ALA A 3 10.75 3.18 2.89
C ALA A 3 9.36 2.57 3.19
N VAL A 4 8.86 1.68 2.31
CA VAL A 4 7.59 0.97 2.52
C VAL A 4 7.73 -0.03 3.68
N ILE A 5 8.81 -0.82 3.69
CA ILE A 5 9.07 -1.81 4.75
C ILE A 5 9.24 -1.10 6.10
N ALA A 6 10.02 -0.02 6.15
CA ALA A 6 10.18 0.78 7.36
C ALA A 6 8.86 1.42 7.81
N GLY A 7 8.03 1.88 6.88
CA GLY A 7 6.76 2.51 7.19
C GLY A 7 5.73 1.60 7.85
N TYR A 8 5.87 0.27 7.77
CA TYR A 8 4.91 -0.64 8.42
C TYR A 8 4.90 -0.51 9.94
N THR A 9 6.02 -0.15 10.58
CA THR A 9 6.05 0.03 12.04
C THR A 9 5.36 1.31 12.50
N ASP A 10 5.25 2.31 11.63
CA ASP A 10 4.63 3.61 11.93
C ASP A 10 3.11 3.61 11.67
N ASP A 11 2.62 2.66 10.88
CA ASP A 11 1.21 2.48 10.59
C ASP A 11 0.54 1.55 11.61
N VAL A 12 -0.50 2.04 12.29
CA VAL A 12 -1.18 1.32 13.38
C VAL A 12 -1.70 -0.06 12.97
N LEU A 13 -2.18 -0.22 11.73
CA LEU A 13 -2.67 -1.51 11.24
C LEU A 13 -1.49 -2.42 10.87
N PHE A 14 -0.56 -1.91 10.07
CA PHE A 14 0.54 -2.74 9.59
C PHE A 14 1.52 -3.12 10.69
N ALA A 15 1.70 -2.29 11.73
CA ALA A 15 2.50 -2.63 12.90
C ALA A 15 1.96 -3.87 13.62
N LYS A 16 0.62 -4.00 13.70
CA LYS A 16 -0.03 -5.20 14.27
C LYS A 16 0.13 -6.41 13.37
N ILE A 17 -0.01 -6.24 12.06
CA ILE A 17 0.13 -7.32 11.06
C ILE A 17 1.57 -7.86 11.08
N VAL A 18 2.57 -6.98 11.04
CA VAL A 18 3.99 -7.37 11.07
C VAL A 18 4.37 -7.97 12.42
N GLY A 19 3.81 -7.46 13.52
CA GLY A 19 4.09 -7.98 14.86
C GLY A 19 3.45 -9.35 15.16
N ASN A 20 2.31 -9.67 14.55
CA ASN A 20 1.57 -10.93 14.79
C ASN A 20 0.90 -11.46 13.51
N PRO A 21 1.67 -11.85 12.47
CA PRO A 21 1.12 -12.18 11.15
C PRO A 21 0.07 -13.32 11.18
N ASP A 22 0.22 -14.27 12.10
CA ASP A 22 -0.69 -15.42 12.25
C ASP A 22 -2.13 -15.02 12.63
N HIS A 23 -2.31 -13.84 13.24
CA HIS A 23 -3.63 -13.28 13.57
C HIS A 23 -4.32 -12.63 12.37
N PHE A 24 -3.58 -12.38 11.28
CA PHE A 24 -4.03 -11.61 10.13
C PHE A 24 -3.91 -12.42 8.83
N LYS A 25 -4.60 -13.57 8.77
CA LYS A 25 -4.50 -14.56 7.68
C LYS A 25 -4.84 -14.05 6.27
N THR A 26 -5.49 -12.91 6.16
CA THR A 26 -5.76 -12.26 4.87
C THR A 26 -4.54 -11.56 4.28
N PHE A 27 -3.49 -11.36 5.09
CA PHE A 27 -2.24 -10.72 4.70
C PHE A 27 -1.12 -11.75 4.56
N ARG A 28 -0.25 -11.53 3.58
CA ARG A 28 0.96 -12.31 3.34
C ARG A 28 2.16 -11.40 3.45
N ILE A 29 3.23 -11.86 4.10
CA ILE A 29 4.49 -11.12 4.18
C ILE A 29 5.54 -11.88 3.37
N GLU A 30 6.14 -11.21 2.41
CA GLU A 30 7.22 -11.76 1.58
C GLU A 30 8.31 -10.70 1.39
N GLY A 31 9.56 -11.06 1.70
CA GLY A 31 10.68 -10.12 1.63
C GLY A 31 10.50 -8.86 2.49
N GLY A 32 9.70 -8.96 3.57
CA GLY A 32 9.32 -7.83 4.43
C GLY A 32 8.21 -6.93 3.87
N VAL A 33 7.68 -7.22 2.68
CA VAL A 33 6.57 -6.49 2.07
C VAL A 33 5.26 -7.18 2.43
N VAL A 34 4.26 -6.39 2.82
CA VAL A 34 2.91 -6.89 3.14
C VAL A 34 2.05 -6.87 1.88
N TYR A 35 1.36 -7.97 1.63
CA TYR A 35 0.41 -8.16 0.53
C TYR A 35 -0.96 -8.56 1.08
N THR A 36 -2.01 -8.25 0.33
CA THR A 36 -3.38 -8.72 0.60
C THR A 36 -4.10 -9.04 -0.70
N LYS A 37 -5.25 -9.72 -0.62
CA LYS A 37 -6.13 -9.92 -1.77
C LYS A 37 -7.12 -8.76 -1.88
N SER A 38 -7.17 -8.15 -3.07
CA SER A 38 -8.19 -7.16 -3.41
C SER A 38 -9.58 -7.79 -3.47
N ARG A 39 -10.62 -6.97 -3.64
CA ARG A 39 -12.00 -7.46 -3.85
C ARG A 39 -12.15 -8.37 -5.08
N LEU A 40 -11.21 -8.32 -6.02
CA LEU A 40 -11.16 -9.17 -7.21
C LEU A 40 -10.27 -10.41 -7.01
N SER A 41 -9.87 -10.73 -5.77
CA SER A 41 -8.96 -11.82 -5.42
C SER A 41 -7.55 -11.72 -6.04
N VAL A 42 -7.18 -10.54 -6.54
CA VAL A 42 -5.84 -10.24 -7.06
C VAL A 42 -4.96 -9.83 -5.89
N GLU A 43 -3.75 -10.39 -5.84
CA GLU A 43 -2.75 -9.99 -4.84
C GLU A 43 -2.25 -8.57 -5.13
N VAL A 44 -2.27 -7.71 -4.11
CA VAL A 44 -1.88 -6.30 -4.18
C VAL A 44 -0.96 -5.95 -3.04
N MET A 45 -0.06 -4.99 -3.27
CA MET A 45 0.92 -4.55 -2.28
C MET A 45 0.28 -3.57 -1.29
N CYS A 46 0.50 -3.79 0.00
CA CYS A 46 0.03 -2.88 1.03
C CYS A 46 0.99 -1.69 1.19
N VAL A 47 0.45 -0.47 1.13
CA VAL A 47 1.21 0.78 1.28
C VAL A 47 0.90 1.37 2.66
N PRO A 48 1.89 1.51 3.56
CA PRO A 48 1.63 2.08 4.89
C PRO A 48 1.37 3.58 4.81
N ARG A 49 0.56 4.08 5.74
CA ARG A 49 0.34 5.52 5.97
C ARG A 49 1.51 6.13 6.74
N ALA A 50 2.70 6.08 6.12
CA ALA A 50 3.95 6.63 6.66
C ALA A 50 4.52 7.71 5.73
N LEU A 51 5.58 8.39 6.19
CA LEU A 51 6.25 9.46 5.45
C LEU A 51 7.58 8.98 4.85
N LEU A 52 7.86 9.43 3.62
CA LEU A 52 9.21 9.46 3.04
C LEU A 52 9.67 10.92 2.99
N GLY A 53 10.48 11.32 3.96
CA GLY A 53 10.81 12.72 4.19
C GLY A 53 9.57 13.50 4.62
N LYS A 54 9.13 14.46 3.80
CA LYS A 54 7.91 15.28 4.06
C LYS A 54 6.68 14.81 3.28
N ARG A 55 6.81 13.78 2.45
CA ARG A 55 5.71 13.28 1.59
C ARG A 55 5.15 11.98 2.15
N SER A 56 3.84 11.80 2.08
CA SER A 56 3.22 10.54 2.45
C SER A 56 3.46 9.48 1.38
N LEU A 57 3.71 8.24 1.78
CA LEU A 57 3.86 7.12 0.85
C LEU A 57 2.62 6.91 -0.02
N PRO A 58 1.38 6.93 0.52
CA PRO A 58 0.19 6.90 -0.32
C PRO A 58 0.11 8.09 -1.28
N GLY A 59 0.51 9.29 -0.85
CA GLY A 59 0.52 10.49 -1.70
C GLY A 59 1.47 10.35 -2.89
N ILE A 60 2.69 9.85 -2.65
CA ILE A 60 3.65 9.58 -3.74
C ILE A 60 3.05 8.60 -4.76
N VAL A 61 2.40 7.54 -4.28
CA VAL A 61 1.77 6.52 -5.14
C VAL A 61 0.57 7.10 -5.92
N ILE A 62 -0.25 7.95 -5.29
CA ILE A 62 -1.37 8.63 -5.94
C ILE A 62 -0.89 9.59 -7.03
N ASP A 63 0.11 10.43 -6.72
CA ASP A 63 0.65 11.43 -7.65
C ASP A 63 1.23 10.72 -8.89
N HIS A 64 1.99 9.65 -8.68
CA HIS A 64 2.56 8.88 -9.78
C HIS A 64 1.49 8.20 -10.64
N ALA A 65 0.44 7.64 -10.03
CA ALA A 65 -0.68 7.06 -10.77
C ALA A 65 -1.44 8.12 -11.59
N HIS A 66 -1.62 9.33 -11.05
CA HIS A 66 -2.28 10.42 -11.75
C HIS A 66 -1.47 10.90 -12.96
N GLU A 67 -0.13 10.98 -12.83
CA GLU A 67 0.77 11.28 -13.95
C GLU A 67 0.73 10.20 -15.03
N ILE A 68 0.84 8.91 -14.66
CA ILE A 68 0.81 7.77 -15.60
C ILE A 68 -0.47 7.76 -16.43
N LEU A 69 -1.61 8.10 -15.82
CA LEU A 69 -2.89 8.10 -16.50
C LEU A 69 -3.11 9.31 -17.42
N GLY A 70 -2.21 10.30 -17.41
CA GLY A 70 -2.38 11.54 -18.16
C GLY A 70 -3.37 12.49 -17.49
N HIS A 71 -3.24 12.66 -16.17
CA HIS A 71 -4.04 13.57 -15.35
C HIS A 71 -5.55 13.30 -15.33
N LEU A 72 -5.95 12.03 -15.44
CA LEU A 72 -7.36 11.66 -15.28
C LEU A 72 -7.86 11.97 -13.87
N GLY A 73 -9.17 12.21 -13.78
CA GLY A 73 -9.83 12.54 -12.53
C GLY A 73 -9.73 11.45 -11.46
N ALA A 74 -10.03 11.82 -10.22
CA ALA A 74 -9.82 11.01 -9.02
C ALA A 74 -10.43 9.59 -9.10
N GLN A 75 -11.58 9.41 -9.75
CA GLN A 75 -12.19 8.10 -9.93
C GLN A 75 -11.27 7.16 -10.74
N LYS A 76 -10.75 7.63 -11.87
CA LYS A 76 -9.86 6.82 -12.73
C LYS A 76 -8.53 6.52 -12.06
N THR A 77 -7.98 7.50 -11.34
CA THR A 77 -6.78 7.28 -10.52
C THR A 77 -7.02 6.22 -9.44
N SER A 78 -8.14 6.29 -8.72
CA SER A 78 -8.50 5.30 -7.69
C SER A 78 -8.76 3.91 -8.27
N GLU A 79 -9.46 3.82 -9.41
CA GLU A 79 -9.67 2.56 -10.14
C GLU A 79 -8.35 1.91 -10.57
N TYR A 80 -7.38 2.70 -11.00
CA TYR A 80 -6.05 2.21 -11.37
C TYR A 80 -5.25 1.75 -10.14
N LEU A 81 -5.20 2.57 -9.09
CA LEU A 81 -4.46 2.27 -7.85
C LEU A 81 -4.88 0.95 -7.21
N ARG A 82 -6.19 0.69 -7.14
CA ARG A 82 -6.77 -0.52 -6.52
C ARG A 82 -6.42 -1.82 -7.24
N ARG A 83 -5.84 -1.75 -8.45
CA ARG A 83 -5.32 -2.91 -9.17
C ARG A 83 -3.97 -3.40 -8.62
N TRP A 84 -3.24 -2.51 -7.96
CA TRP A 84 -1.84 -2.74 -7.57
C TRP A 84 -1.61 -2.60 -6.06
N PHE A 85 -2.41 -1.76 -5.39
CA PHE A 85 -2.16 -1.32 -4.03
C PHE A 85 -3.38 -1.38 -3.11
N TRP A 86 -3.13 -1.43 -1.80
CA TRP A 86 -4.14 -1.39 -0.74
C TRP A 86 -3.65 -0.61 0.50
N TRP A 87 -4.52 0.20 1.13
CA TRP A 87 -4.28 0.95 2.40
C TRP A 87 -5.57 1.58 2.95
#